data_AF-A0A3C0W3I7-F1
#
_entry.id   AF-A0A3C0W3I7-F1
#
_cell.length_a   1.000
_cell.length_b   1.000
_cell.length_c   1.000
_cell.angle_alpha   90.00
_cell.angle_beta   90.00
_cell.angle_gamma   90.00
#
_symmetry.space_group_name_H-M   'P 1'
#
loop_
_entity.id
_entity.type
_entity.pdbx_description
1 polymer ?
#
loop_
_entity_poly.entity_id
_entity_poly.type
_entity_poly.pdbx_seq_one_letter_code
_entity_poly.pdbx_strand_id
1 'polypeptide(L)'
;MQKGHRRAALPGEKAARGTARPSRDTGVVLLDTDSPALSITPPVLPDEVAEVWADNIEAAVSNGARQCDADSFAEWCTMASMLRKARKSGEPAPASYVAQFRMLGELFGLAGPKSRLVKPSEGAGRTTNPFARNGARKA
;
A
#
# COMPACT_ATOMS: atom_id res chain seq x y z
N MET A 1 -23.56 -1.74 30.21
CA MET A 1 -22.49 -0.81 29.79
C MET A 1 -21.29 -1.61 29.29
N GLN A 2 -21.07 -1.69 27.97
CA GLN A 2 -19.89 -2.36 27.40
C GLN A 2 -18.65 -1.46 27.57
N LYS A 3 -17.60 -1.94 28.24
CA LYS A 3 -16.28 -1.27 28.25
C LYS A 3 -15.66 -1.43 26.87
N GLY A 4 -15.57 -0.35 26.10
CA GLY A 4 -14.81 -0.32 24.85
C GLY A 4 -13.34 -0.72 25.10
N HIS A 5 -12.74 -1.44 24.15
CA HIS A 5 -11.31 -1.73 24.18
C HIS A 5 -10.53 -0.41 24.16
N ARG A 6 -9.76 -0.14 25.22
CA ARG A 6 -8.91 1.05 25.29
C ARG A 6 -7.76 0.89 24.30
N ARG A 7 -7.53 1.93 23.49
CA ARG A 7 -6.33 2.05 22.64
C ARG A 7 -5.09 1.75 23.50
N ALA A 8 -4.22 0.89 22.98
CA ALA A 8 -2.97 0.58 23.67
C ALA A 8 -2.17 1.89 23.83
N ALA A 9 -1.80 2.23 25.06
CA ALA A 9 -1.03 3.43 25.34
C ALA A 9 0.34 3.35 24.65
N LEU A 10 0.77 4.46 24.09
CA LEU A 10 2.01 4.56 23.33
C LEU A 10 3.22 4.33 24.24
N PRO A 11 4.38 3.90 23.71
CA PRO A 11 5.58 3.74 24.52
C PRO A 11 5.94 5.02 25.30
N GLY A 12 5.83 6.19 24.67
CA GLY A 12 6.03 7.49 25.31
C GLY A 12 5.01 7.78 26.42
N GLU A 13 3.73 7.45 26.21
CA GLU A 13 2.68 7.63 27.23
C GLU A 13 2.81 6.65 28.40
N LYS A 14 3.36 5.46 28.15
CA LYS A 14 3.66 4.48 29.21
C LYS A 14 4.91 4.89 29.98
N ALA A 15 5.91 5.43 29.30
CA ALA A 15 7.12 5.97 29.92
C ALA A 15 6.76 7.18 30.81
N ALA A 16 5.99 8.14 30.30
CA ALA A 16 5.51 9.30 31.07
C ALA A 16 4.67 8.90 32.29
N ARG A 17 3.95 7.78 32.22
CA ARG A 17 3.14 7.22 33.33
C ARG A 17 3.94 6.29 34.25
N GLY A 18 5.22 6.04 33.97
CA GLY A 18 6.06 5.10 34.72
C GLY A 18 5.64 3.63 34.60
N THR A 19 4.89 3.26 33.57
CA THR A 19 4.34 1.91 33.35
C THR A 19 5.01 1.16 32.19
N ALA A 20 6.07 1.74 31.61
CA ALA A 20 6.83 1.13 30.52
C ALA A 20 7.55 -0.14 30.98
N ARG A 21 7.43 -1.22 30.21
CA ARG A 21 8.10 -2.50 30.47
C ARG A 21 9.15 -2.75 29.38
N PRO A 22 10.46 -2.79 29.71
CA PRO A 22 11.53 -2.96 28.72
C PRO A 22 11.42 -4.24 27.88
N SER A 23 10.86 -5.34 28.39
CA SER A 23 10.70 -6.57 27.60
C SER A 23 9.52 -6.53 26.61
N ARG A 24 8.58 -5.60 26.78
CA ARG A 24 7.30 -5.58 26.05
C ARG A 24 7.11 -4.35 25.19
N ASP A 25 7.59 -3.21 25.65
CA ASP A 25 7.34 -1.92 25.02
C ASP A 25 8.56 -1.41 24.20
N THR A 26 9.70 -2.12 24.27
CA THR A 26 10.90 -1.82 23.47
C THR A 26 10.74 -2.35 22.05
N GLY A 27 10.93 -1.49 21.05
CA GLY A 27 10.75 -1.82 19.63
C GLY A 27 9.32 -1.65 19.11
N VAL A 28 8.35 -1.26 19.95
CA VAL A 28 7.01 -0.90 19.49
C VAL A 28 7.08 0.49 18.87
N VAL A 29 7.07 0.56 17.54
CA VAL A 29 6.99 1.82 16.79
C VAL A 29 5.56 1.99 16.29
N LEU A 30 4.97 3.15 16.55
CA LEU A 30 3.75 3.56 15.87
C LEU A 30 4.09 3.74 14.39
N LEU A 31 3.49 2.92 13.55
CA LEU A 31 3.29 3.31 12.16
C LEU A 31 2.25 4.43 12.20
N ASP A 32 2.67 5.64 11.84
CA ASP A 32 1.76 6.76 11.72
C ASP A 32 0.74 6.41 10.63
N THR A 33 -0.51 6.20 11.03
CA THR A 33 -1.62 5.94 10.09
C THR A 33 -2.18 7.23 9.53
N ASP A 34 -1.81 8.38 10.09
CA ASP A 34 -1.96 9.69 9.44
C ASP A 34 -0.84 9.85 8.41
N SER A 35 -0.80 8.90 7.47
CA SER A 35 0.12 9.00 6.36
C SER A 35 -0.33 10.24 5.58
N PRO A 36 0.51 11.29 5.42
CA PRO A 36 0.17 12.39 4.52
C PRO A 36 -0.22 11.77 3.19
N ALA A 37 -1.24 12.33 2.53
CA ALA A 37 -1.72 11.85 1.23
C ALA A 37 -0.50 11.47 0.41
N LEU A 38 -0.30 10.15 0.21
CA LEU A 38 0.94 9.64 -0.36
C LEU A 38 0.96 10.17 -1.79
N SER A 39 1.69 11.24 -2.04
CA SER A 39 1.81 11.79 -3.38
C SER A 39 3.15 11.36 -3.95
N ILE A 40 3.12 11.07 -5.25
CA ILE A 40 4.33 10.81 -6.02
C ILE A 40 4.36 11.89 -7.08
N THR A 41 5.43 12.66 -7.07
CA THR A 41 5.70 13.67 -8.09
C THR A 41 6.38 12.98 -9.26
N PRO A 42 5.86 13.12 -10.50
CA PRO A 42 6.49 12.52 -11.67
C PRO A 42 7.85 13.17 -11.96
N PRO A 43 8.82 12.40 -12.50
CA PRO A 43 9.97 13.00 -13.18
C PRO A 43 9.52 13.69 -14.47
N VAL A 44 10.46 14.24 -15.23
CA VAL A 44 10.15 14.76 -16.58
C VAL A 44 9.81 13.58 -17.49
N LEU A 45 8.59 13.56 -18.01
CA LEU A 45 8.05 12.46 -18.82
C LEU A 45 7.68 12.94 -20.22
N PRO A 46 7.87 12.13 -21.27
CA PRO A 46 7.22 12.33 -22.56
C PRO A 46 5.69 12.31 -22.43
N ASP A 47 4.99 13.03 -23.31
CA ASP A 47 3.52 13.20 -23.25
C ASP A 47 2.78 11.85 -23.15
N GLU A 48 3.14 10.86 -23.96
CA GLU A 48 2.49 9.56 -23.95
C GLU A 48 2.72 8.75 -22.66
N VAL A 49 3.79 9.05 -21.93
CA VAL A 49 4.10 8.43 -20.64
C VAL A 49 3.39 9.20 -19.52
N ALA A 50 3.29 10.52 -19.63
CA ALA A 50 2.55 11.36 -18.71
C ALA A 50 1.05 11.01 -18.70
N GLU A 51 0.46 10.69 -19.85
CA GLU A 51 -0.91 10.17 -19.93
C GLU A 51 -1.09 8.88 -19.11
N VAL A 52 -0.18 7.90 -19.28
CA VAL A 52 -0.22 6.65 -18.52
C VAL A 52 -0.03 6.90 -17.03
N TRP A 53 0.86 7.83 -16.66
CA TRP A 53 1.07 8.21 -15.28
C TRP A 53 -0.21 8.75 -14.65
N ALA A 54 -0.85 9.72 -15.32
CA ALA A 54 -2.08 10.33 -14.85
C ALA A 54 -3.21 9.30 -14.66
N ASP A 55 -3.33 8.34 -15.59
CA ASP A 55 -4.34 7.27 -15.52
C ASP A 55 -4.17 6.34 -14.30
N ASN A 56 -2.94 6.12 -13.81
CA ASN A 56 -2.63 5.02 -12.89
C ASN A 56 -2.10 5.46 -11.52
N ILE A 57 -1.71 6.72 -11.37
CA ILE A 57 -1.05 7.19 -10.15
C ILE A 57 -1.93 7.03 -8.90
N GLU A 58 -3.23 7.29 -9.00
CA GLU A 58 -4.15 7.18 -7.86
C GLU A 58 -4.22 5.74 -7.33
N ALA A 59 -4.25 4.75 -8.23
CA ALA A 59 -4.25 3.34 -7.86
C ALA A 59 -2.91 2.92 -7.25
N ALA A 60 -1.79 3.36 -7.83
CA ALA A 60 -0.45 3.07 -7.30
C ALA A 60 -0.26 3.67 -5.89
N VAL A 61 -0.65 4.94 -5.70
CA VAL A 61 -0.67 5.65 -4.42
C VAL A 61 -1.56 4.96 -3.41
N SER A 62 -2.78 4.59 -3.80
CA SER A 62 -3.68 3.83 -2.95
C SER A 62 -3.00 2.55 -2.47
N ASN A 63 -2.27 1.86 -3.35
CA ASN A 63 -1.50 0.64 -3.07
C ASN A 63 -0.22 0.86 -2.25
N GLY A 64 0.06 2.10 -1.84
CA GLY A 64 1.15 2.43 -0.92
C GLY A 64 2.45 2.82 -1.62
N ALA A 65 2.43 3.07 -2.93
CA ALA A 65 3.57 3.63 -3.64
C ALA A 65 3.91 5.02 -3.07
N ARG A 66 5.20 5.33 -2.96
CA ARG A 66 5.74 6.55 -2.34
C ARG A 66 6.68 7.27 -3.28
N GLN A 67 7.13 8.47 -2.89
CA GLN A 67 8.07 9.25 -3.68
C GLN A 67 9.37 8.50 -4.03
N CYS A 68 9.85 7.59 -3.17
CA CYS A 68 11.03 6.76 -3.47
C CYS A 68 10.82 5.80 -4.64
N ASP A 69 9.56 5.53 -5.01
CA ASP A 69 9.21 4.65 -6.11
C ASP A 69 8.96 5.40 -7.43
N ALA A 70 9.10 6.73 -7.45
CA ALA A 70 8.73 7.58 -8.59
C ALA A 70 9.39 7.15 -9.90
N ASP A 71 10.70 6.91 -9.90
CA ASP A 71 11.43 6.50 -11.11
C ASP A 71 11.02 5.09 -11.57
N SER A 72 10.79 4.17 -10.63
CA SER A 72 10.32 2.82 -10.97
C SER A 72 8.89 2.83 -11.52
N PHE A 73 8.04 3.75 -11.03
CA PHE A 73 6.70 3.94 -11.55
C PHE A 73 6.70 4.62 -12.93
N ALA A 74 7.62 5.57 -13.16
CA ALA A 74 7.84 6.17 -14.48
C ALA A 74 8.31 5.14 -15.52
N GLU A 75 9.20 4.23 -15.12
CA GLU A 75 9.68 3.12 -15.94
C GLU A 75 8.54 2.16 -16.31
N TRP A 76 7.68 1.83 -15.34
CA TRP A 76 6.45 1.07 -15.60
C TRP A 76 5.52 1.78 -16.58
N CYS A 77 5.31 3.10 -16.42
CA CYS A 77 4.48 3.89 -17.33
C CYS A 77 5.05 3.91 -18.76
N THR A 78 6.38 3.99 -18.89
CA THR A 78 7.09 3.94 -20.17
C THR A 78 6.87 2.60 -20.86
N MET A 79 7.02 1.49 -20.14
CA MET A 79 6.70 0.17 -20.69
C MET A 79 5.22 0.07 -21.10
N ALA A 80 4.30 0.60 -20.29
CA ALA A 80 2.88 0.55 -20.64
C ALA A 80 2.58 1.33 -21.94
N SER A 81 3.19 2.50 -22.13
CA SER A 81 3.00 3.31 -23.34
C SER A 81 3.56 2.58 -24.58
N MET A 82 4.72 1.93 -24.47
CA MET A 82 5.29 1.10 -25.53
C MET A 82 4.40 -0.10 -25.87
N LEU A 83 3.84 -0.78 -24.86
CA LEU A 83 2.91 -1.90 -25.07
C LEU A 83 1.59 -1.43 -25.69
N ARG A 84 1.08 -0.24 -25.33
CA ARG A 84 -0.08 0.39 -25.98
C ARG A 84 0.21 0.65 -27.47
N LYS A 85 1.40 1.18 -27.79
CA LYS A 85 1.85 1.43 -29.17
C LYS A 85 1.94 0.12 -29.99
N ALA A 86 2.60 -0.92 -29.45
CA ALA A 86 2.74 -2.22 -30.11
C ALA A 86 1.38 -2.86 -30.44
N ARG A 87 0.42 -2.81 -29.50
CA ARG A 87 -0.96 -3.29 -29.75
C ARG A 87 -1.66 -2.52 -30.86
N LYS A 88 -1.43 -1.20 -30.94
CA LYS A 88 -2.03 -0.34 -31.97
C LYS A 88 -1.42 -0.58 -33.35
N SER A 89 -0.11 -0.84 -33.43
CA SER A 89 0.57 -1.17 -34.70
C SER A 89 0.31 -2.60 -35.16
N GLY A 90 -0.16 -3.49 -34.27
CA GLY A 90 -0.31 -4.91 -34.56
C GLY A 90 1.01 -5.69 -34.51
N GLU A 91 2.10 -5.04 -34.09
CA GLU A 91 3.39 -5.70 -33.92
C GLU A 91 3.51 -6.35 -32.54
N PRO A 92 4.15 -7.53 -32.44
CA PRO A 92 4.35 -8.18 -31.15
C PRO A 92 5.35 -7.40 -30.29
N ALA A 93 4.98 -7.16 -29.04
CA ALA A 93 5.92 -6.59 -28.07
C ALA A 93 7.00 -7.61 -27.67
N PRO A 94 8.24 -7.19 -27.37
CA PRO A 94 9.28 -8.06 -26.84
C PRO A 94 8.83 -8.75 -25.55
N ALA A 95 9.02 -10.06 -25.45
CA ALA A 95 8.57 -10.86 -24.31
C ALA A 95 9.20 -10.40 -22.98
N SER A 96 10.46 -9.96 -23.00
CA SER A 96 11.15 -9.41 -21.84
C SER A 96 10.48 -8.15 -21.29
N TYR A 97 10.04 -7.24 -22.16
CA TYR A 97 9.29 -6.05 -21.78
C TYR A 97 7.94 -6.40 -21.16
N VAL A 98 7.24 -7.39 -21.72
CA VAL A 98 5.96 -7.86 -21.17
C VAL A 98 6.14 -8.47 -19.78
N ALA A 99 7.23 -9.22 -19.55
CA ALA A 99 7.55 -9.81 -18.26
C ALA A 99 7.89 -8.73 -17.21
N GLN A 100 8.78 -7.79 -17.55
CA GLN A 100 9.17 -6.70 -16.66
C GLN A 100 7.99 -5.78 -16.32
N PHE A 101 7.14 -5.46 -17.31
CA PHE A 101 5.91 -4.70 -17.12
C PHE A 101 4.97 -5.36 -16.08
N ARG A 102 4.83 -6.69 -16.12
CA ARG A 102 4.04 -7.44 -15.14
C ARG A 102 4.68 -7.40 -13.74
N MET A 103 5.99 -7.62 -13.65
CA MET A 103 6.71 -7.63 -12.38
C MET A 103 6.62 -6.28 -11.65
N LEU A 104 6.85 -5.18 -12.37
CA LEU A 104 6.66 -3.84 -11.82
C LEU A 104 5.19 -3.54 -11.53
N GLY A 105 4.27 -4.02 -12.37
CA GLY A 105 2.83 -3.90 -12.10
C GLY A 105 2.42 -4.58 -10.79
N GLU A 106 3.03 -5.71 -10.44
CA GLU A 106 2.79 -6.39 -9.16
C GLU A 106 3.35 -5.61 -7.97
N LEU A 107 4.51 -4.96 -8.13
CA LEU A 107 5.10 -4.08 -7.10
C LEU A 107 4.13 -2.95 -6.71
N PHE A 108 3.48 -2.33 -7.71
CA PHE A 108 2.53 -1.24 -7.51
C PHE A 108 1.09 -1.69 -7.25
N GLY A 109 0.84 -2.99 -7.14
CA GLY A 109 -0.50 -3.55 -6.97
C GLY A 109 -1.45 -3.28 -8.15
N LEU A 110 -0.91 -2.99 -9.34
CA LEU A 110 -1.65 -2.78 -10.59
C LEU A 110 -1.84 -4.08 -11.38
N ALA A 111 -1.07 -5.13 -11.03
CA ALA A 111 -1.16 -6.46 -11.62
C ALA A 111 -1.18 -7.57 -10.55
N GLY A 112 -1.42 -8.79 -11.00
CA GLY A 112 -1.35 -10.00 -10.16
C GLY A 112 -2.52 -10.18 -9.19
N PRO A 113 -2.40 -11.07 -8.20
CA PRO A 113 -3.46 -11.34 -7.22
C PRO A 113 -3.77 -10.15 -6.30
N LYS A 114 -2.74 -9.35 -5.96
CA LYS A 114 -2.90 -8.19 -5.06
C LYS A 114 -3.79 -7.09 -5.65
N SER A 115 -3.79 -6.92 -6.97
CA SER A 115 -4.67 -5.94 -7.64
C SER A 115 -6.16 -6.29 -7.54
N ARG A 116 -6.49 -7.54 -7.15
CA ARG A 116 -7.87 -8.03 -6.97
C ARG A 116 -8.33 -7.97 -5.52
N LEU A 117 -7.45 -7.64 -4.58
CA LEU A 117 -7.81 -7.55 -3.17
C LEU A 117 -8.61 -6.26 -2.95
N VAL A 118 -9.89 -6.41 -2.61
CA VAL A 118 -10.69 -5.29 -2.12
C VAL A 118 -10.08 -4.83 -0.81
N LYS A 119 -9.51 -3.63 -0.78
CA LYS A 119 -9.08 -3.05 0.50
C LYS A 119 -10.33 -2.80 1.33
N PRO A 120 -10.40 -3.33 2.57
CA PRO A 120 -11.48 -2.97 3.46
C PRO A 120 -11.44 -1.44 3.62
N SER A 121 -12.54 -0.75 3.31
CA SER A 121 -12.61 0.68 3.61
C SER A 121 -12.36 0.86 5.10
N GLU A 122 -11.79 1.99 5.49
CA GLU A 122 -11.76 2.38 6.91
C GLU A 122 -13.22 2.34 7.44
N GLY A 123 -13.52 1.34 8.28
CA GLY A 123 -14.86 1.07 8.81
C GLY A 123 -15.53 -0.23 8.36
N ALA A 124 -15.07 -0.87 7.27
CA ALA A 124 -15.63 -2.15 6.81
C ALA A 124 -14.98 -3.33 7.53
N GLY A 125 -15.55 -3.68 8.68
CA GLY A 125 -15.28 -4.97 9.34
C GLY A 125 -14.22 -4.89 10.43
N ARG A 126 -14.64 -4.47 11.63
CA ARG A 126 -14.05 -5.06 12.85
C ARG A 126 -14.28 -6.56 12.75
N THR A 127 -13.27 -7.30 12.32
CA THR A 127 -13.20 -8.74 12.54
C THR A 127 -13.18 -8.93 14.04
N THR A 128 -14.35 -9.25 14.60
CA THR A 128 -14.44 -9.71 15.98
C THR A 128 -13.54 -10.93 16.08
N ASN A 129 -12.58 -10.89 16.99
CA ASN A 129 -11.69 -12.02 17.23
C ASN A 129 -12.56 -13.29 17.44
N PRO A 130 -12.47 -14.31 16.58
CA PRO A 130 -13.33 -15.49 16.68
C PRO A 130 -13.08 -16.28 17.98
N PHE A 131 -11.96 -16.02 18.66
CA PHE A 131 -11.59 -16.62 19.94
C PHE A 131 -11.94 -15.76 21.16
N ALA A 132 -12.60 -14.60 20.98
CA ALA A 132 -12.99 -13.74 22.11
C ALA A 132 -13.91 -14.46 23.11
N ARG A 133 -14.63 -15.51 22.69
CA ARG A 133 -15.56 -16.28 23.53
C ARG A 133 -14.86 -17.22 24.52
N ASN A 134 -13.60 -17.57 24.32
CA ASN A 134 -12.91 -18.57 25.13
C ASN A 134 -12.14 -18.00 26.35
N GLY A 135 -12.11 -16.67 26.51
CA GLY A 135 -11.36 -15.99 27.58
C GLY A 135 -12.11 -15.80 28.91
N ALA A 136 -13.43 -16.02 28.95
CA ALA A 136 -14.23 -15.82 30.15
C ALA A 136 -14.25 -17.07 31.04
N ARG A 137 -13.13 -17.38 31.70
CA ARG A 137 -13.19 -18.25 32.89
C ARG A 137 -13.84 -17.43 34.01
N LYS A 138 -15.08 -17.80 34.37
CA LYS A 138 -15.76 -17.31 35.57
C LYS A 138 -14.88 -17.67 36.78
N ALA A 139 -14.42 -16.64 37.50
CA ALA A 139 -14.02 -16.75 38.89
C ALA A 139 -15.24 -16.44 39.75
#